data_AF-A0A969LFR9-F1
#
_entry.id   AF-A0A969LFR9-F1
#
_cell.length_a   1.000
_cell.length_b   1.000
_cell.length_c   1.000
_cell.angle_alpha   90.00
_cell.angle_beta   90.00
_cell.angle_gamma   90.00
#
_symmetry.space_group_name_H-M   'P 1'
#
loop_
_entity.id
_entity.type
_entity.pdbx_description
1 polymer ?
#
loop_
_entity_poly.entity_id
_entity_poly.type
_entity_poly.pdbx_seq_one_letter_code
_entity_poly.pdbx_strand_id
1 'polypeptide(L)'
;MALGQGVSLGNFEGNTFIDFFLKSNGKNGGETFLGFDAAENPSGLQHILGYNFGEYVLLAFEDIINGGDKDYNDTVFVVKGVTDEPESVPEPAAVLSLLGVGAAMILRRR
;
A
#
# COMPACT_ATOMS: atom_id res chain seq x y z
N MET A 1 2.41 -0.27 26.82
CA MET A 1 2.24 -1.50 26.01
C MET A 1 3.13 -2.58 26.59
N ALA A 2 2.73 -3.85 26.49
CA ALA A 2 3.58 -4.99 26.83
C ALA A 2 4.40 -5.45 25.62
N LEU A 3 5.47 -6.22 25.85
CA LEU A 3 6.24 -6.84 24.77
C LEU A 3 5.34 -7.77 23.95
N GLY A 4 5.42 -7.66 22.62
CA GLY A 4 4.61 -8.44 21.67
C GLY A 4 3.15 -7.98 21.55
N GLN A 5 2.75 -6.91 22.25
CA GLN A 5 1.40 -6.37 22.14
C GLN A 5 1.22 -5.64 20.80
N GLY A 6 0.33 -6.15 19.94
CA GLY A 6 -0.17 -5.44 18.78
C GLY A 6 -1.23 -4.38 19.15
N VAL A 7 -1.48 -3.46 18.23
CA VAL A 7 -2.53 -2.43 18.34
C VAL A 7 -3.52 -2.61 17.20
N SER A 8 -4.80 -2.65 17.53
CA SER A 8 -5.86 -2.62 16.52
C SER A 8 -6.00 -1.20 15.98
N LEU A 9 -5.91 -1.03 14.67
CA LEU A 9 -6.18 0.25 14.00
C LEU A 9 -7.70 0.51 13.83
N GLY A 10 -8.53 -0.48 14.16
CA GLY A 10 -9.98 -0.40 14.03
C GLY A 10 -10.47 -1.00 12.72
N ASN A 11 -11.69 -0.62 12.34
CA ASN A 11 -12.28 -0.99 11.06
C ASN A 11 -12.26 0.24 10.15
N PHE A 12 -12.05 0.00 8.86
CA PHE A 12 -12.08 1.03 7.83
C PHE A 12 -13.28 0.76 6.90
N GLU A 13 -13.94 1.82 6.46
CA GLU A 13 -15.06 1.72 5.52
C GLU A 13 -14.58 1.96 4.07
N GLY A 14 -15.06 1.15 3.13
CA GLY A 14 -14.74 1.28 1.71
C GLY A 14 -13.25 1.10 1.37
N ASN A 15 -12.84 1.64 0.23
CA ASN A 15 -11.46 1.56 -0.26
C ASN A 15 -10.57 2.54 0.51
N THR A 16 -10.05 2.08 1.65
CA THR A 16 -9.12 2.86 2.47
C THR A 16 -7.68 2.49 2.14
N PHE A 17 -6.87 3.50 1.82
CA PHE A 17 -5.42 3.36 1.72
C PHE A 17 -4.78 3.64 3.08
N ILE A 18 -4.01 2.69 3.59
CA ILE A 18 -3.24 2.85 4.83
C ILE A 18 -1.79 3.06 4.43
N ASP A 19 -1.28 4.26 4.65
CA ASP A 19 0.11 4.58 4.44
C ASP A 19 0.89 4.55 5.76
N PHE A 20 2.13 4.07 5.69
CA PHE A 20 3.04 4.06 6.82
C PHE A 20 4.24 4.92 6.50
N PHE A 21 4.70 5.68 7.49
CA PHE A 21 5.89 6.51 7.38
C PHE A 21 6.67 6.48 8.68
N LEU A 22 7.95 6.78 8.57
CA LEU A 22 8.83 6.96 9.71
C LEU A 22 9.25 8.42 9.81
N LYS A 23 9.20 8.97 11.03
CA LYS A 23 9.76 10.28 11.31
C LYS A 23 11.25 10.12 11.63
N SER A 24 12.12 10.49 10.70
CA SER A 24 13.58 10.39 10.84
C SER A 24 14.08 11.33 11.94
N ASN A 25 14.25 10.83 13.17
CA ASN A 25 14.61 11.64 14.34
C ASN A 25 16.06 11.48 14.81
N GLY A 26 16.78 10.48 14.32
CA GLY A 26 18.18 10.24 14.71
C GLY A 26 19.15 11.25 14.09
N LYS A 27 19.05 11.46 12.77
CA LYS A 27 19.90 12.37 11.99
C LYS A 27 19.07 13.53 11.43
N ASN A 28 19.66 14.72 11.32
CA ASN A 28 19.02 15.92 10.75
C ASN A 28 17.80 16.48 11.53
N GLY A 29 17.65 16.14 12.80
CA GLY A 29 16.83 16.94 13.74
C GLY A 29 15.35 16.59 13.81
N GLY A 30 14.87 15.50 13.19
CA GLY A 30 13.51 15.05 13.46
C GLY A 30 12.41 15.86 12.78
N GLU A 31 12.63 16.37 11.57
CA GLU A 31 11.61 17.12 10.82
C GLU A 31 11.18 16.42 9.52
N THR A 32 11.81 15.30 9.17
CA THR A 32 11.58 14.60 7.92
C THR A 32 10.76 13.33 8.11
N PHE A 33 9.73 13.17 7.28
CA PHE A 33 8.98 11.93 7.14
C PHE A 33 9.50 11.15 5.93
N LEU A 34 9.64 9.84 6.10
CA LEU A 34 10.14 8.89 5.11
C LEU A 34 9.08 7.81 4.90
N GLY A 35 8.56 7.69 3.69
CA GLY A 35 7.44 6.84 3.32
C GLY A 35 7.77 5.79 2.25
N PHE A 36 6.71 5.17 1.71
CA PHE A 36 6.84 4.10 0.72
C PHE A 36 7.19 4.62 -0.67
N ASP A 37 6.57 5.74 -1.11
CA ASP A 37 6.83 6.34 -2.41
C ASP A 37 8.17 7.07 -2.43
N ALA A 38 9.12 6.52 -3.19
CA ALA A 38 10.42 7.12 -3.41
C ALA A 38 10.33 8.55 -3.97
N ALA A 39 9.33 8.86 -4.80
CA ALA A 39 9.16 10.19 -5.38
C ALA A 39 8.77 11.24 -4.34
N GLU A 40 8.11 10.84 -3.25
CA GLU A 40 7.73 11.73 -2.15
C GLU A 40 8.83 11.85 -1.09
N ASN A 41 9.80 10.93 -1.11
CA ASN A 41 10.91 10.93 -0.18
C ASN A 41 12.01 11.91 -0.58
N PRO A 42 12.63 12.61 0.39
CA PRO A 42 13.87 13.32 0.15
C PRO A 42 14.92 12.35 -0.41
N SER A 43 15.70 12.80 -1.39
CA SER A 43 16.69 12.01 -2.15
C SER A 43 16.15 11.00 -3.16
N GLY A 44 14.83 10.79 -3.27
CA GLY A 44 14.29 9.83 -4.23
C GLY A 44 14.51 8.37 -3.83
N LEU A 45 14.85 8.10 -2.56
CA LEU A 45 15.11 6.76 -2.05
C LEU A 45 13.82 6.14 -1.49
N GLN A 46 13.59 4.86 -1.79
CA GLN A 46 12.54 4.08 -1.11
C GLN A 46 13.01 3.72 0.30
N HIS A 47 12.28 4.19 1.31
CA HIS A 47 12.63 4.01 2.72
C HIS A 47 11.90 2.85 3.41
N ILE A 48 10.91 2.26 2.74
CA ILE A 48 10.11 1.15 3.28
C ILE A 48 10.08 0.01 2.28
N LEU A 49 10.41 -1.19 2.75
CA LEU A 49 10.21 -2.42 2.02
C LEU A 49 9.04 -3.20 2.60
N GLY A 50 8.17 -3.70 1.72
CA GLY A 50 7.04 -4.55 2.08
C GLY A 50 7.24 -5.98 1.58
N TYR A 51 7.04 -6.96 2.45
CA TYR A 51 7.11 -8.38 2.09
C TYR A 51 5.94 -9.16 2.67
N ASN A 52 5.31 -10.00 1.85
CA ASN A 52 4.33 -10.96 2.32
C ASN A 52 4.99 -11.98 3.26
N PHE A 53 4.46 -12.11 4.47
CA PHE A 53 4.95 -12.99 5.52
C PHE A 53 3.78 -13.73 6.18
N GLY A 54 3.35 -14.82 5.55
CA GLY A 54 2.17 -15.57 5.98
C GLY A 54 0.90 -14.74 5.83
N GLU A 55 0.15 -14.53 6.92
CA GLU A 55 -1.04 -13.68 6.95
C GLU A 55 -0.74 -12.19 7.22
N TYR A 56 0.55 -11.84 7.26
CA TYR A 56 1.03 -10.49 7.54
C TYR A 56 1.75 -9.91 6.34
N VAL A 57 1.79 -8.59 6.29
CA VAL A 57 2.79 -7.83 5.52
C VAL A 57 3.85 -7.34 6.51
N LEU A 58 5.09 -7.76 6.32
CA LEU A 58 6.24 -7.23 7.03
C LEU A 58 6.66 -5.92 6.38
N LEU A 59 6.79 -4.88 7.19
CA LEU A 59 7.29 -3.56 6.79
C LEU A 59 8.64 -3.31 7.47
N ALA A 60 9.66 -3.05 6.67
CA ALA A 60 11.05 -2.84 7.08
C ALA A 60 11.52 -1.44 6.64
N PHE A 61 12.10 -0.66 7.55
CA PHE A 61 12.36 0.76 7.36
C PHE A 61 13.85 1.08 7.42
N GLU A 62 14.26 2.06 6.61
CA GLU A 62 15.55 2.76 6.66
C GLU A 62 15.31 4.21 7.10
N ASP A 63 15.90 4.65 8.22
CA ASP A 63 15.57 5.91 8.87
C ASP A 63 16.45 7.11 8.48
N ILE A 64 17.51 6.91 7.70
CA ILE A 64 18.44 7.98 7.32
C ILE A 64 18.14 8.53 5.92
N ILE A 65 17.98 9.84 5.80
CA ILE A 65 17.90 10.54 4.50
C ILE A 65 19.12 10.22 3.62
N ASN A 66 18.89 9.80 2.37
CA ASN A 66 19.85 9.23 1.39
C ASN A 66 20.28 7.78 1.64
N GLY A 67 19.78 7.16 2.71
CA GLY A 67 20.12 5.81 3.14
C GLY A 67 21.37 5.77 4.01
N GLY A 68 21.30 4.98 5.07
CA GLY A 68 22.40 4.54 5.90
C GLY A 68 23.13 3.37 5.23
N ASP A 69 23.16 2.23 5.89
CA ASP A 69 23.73 0.99 5.36
C ASP A 69 22.73 0.15 4.55
N LYS A 70 21.45 0.56 4.51
CA LYS A 70 20.39 0.01 3.65
C LYS A 70 20.09 -1.46 3.94
N ASP A 71 20.20 -1.86 5.21
CA ASP A 71 19.73 -3.17 5.66
C ASP A 71 18.24 -3.16 6.08
N TYR A 72 17.63 -1.97 6.18
CA TYR A 72 16.21 -1.72 6.49
C TYR A 72 15.76 -2.31 7.83
N ASN A 73 16.66 -2.42 8.81
CA ASN A 73 16.32 -2.95 10.14
C ASN A 73 16.14 -1.87 11.23
N ASP A 74 16.18 -0.58 10.87
CA ASP A 74 16.03 0.54 11.82
C ASP A 74 14.67 0.49 12.53
N THR A 75 13.63 0.06 11.81
CA THR A 75 12.32 -0.27 12.38
C THR A 75 11.66 -1.37 11.56
N VAL A 76 11.17 -2.41 12.23
CA VAL A 76 10.47 -3.52 11.59
C VAL A 76 9.20 -3.84 12.35
N PHE A 77 8.09 -3.93 11.63
CA PHE A 77 6.83 -4.41 12.19
C PHE A 77 6.01 -5.14 11.14
N VAL A 78 4.95 -5.81 11.61
CA VAL A 78 4.03 -6.57 10.77
C VAL A 78 2.62 -5.99 10.87
N VAL A 79 1.91 -6.00 9.74
CA VAL A 79 0.50 -5.57 9.64
C VAL A 79 -0.32 -6.74 9.15
N LYS A 80 -1.49 -6.95 9.74
CA LYS A 80 -2.46 -7.98 9.32
C LYS A 80 -3.71 -7.31 8.79
N GLY A 81 -4.35 -7.94 7.80
CA GLY A 81 -5.62 -7.46 7.24
C GLY A 81 -5.49 -6.42 6.13
N VAL A 82 -4.28 -6.26 5.58
CA VAL A 82 -4.02 -5.57 4.32
C VAL A 82 -3.88 -6.61 3.22
N THR A 83 -4.47 -6.37 2.05
CA THR A 83 -4.33 -7.23 0.86
C THR A 83 -3.61 -6.45 -0.23
N ASP A 84 -2.71 -7.12 -0.93
CA ASP A 84 -2.07 -6.65 -2.17
C ASP A 84 -2.95 -6.90 -3.41
N GLU A 85 -4.04 -7.65 -3.26
CA GLU A 85 -5.03 -7.91 -4.31
C GLU A 85 -5.96 -6.69 -4.49
N PRO A 86 -5.93 -5.99 -5.64
CA PRO A 86 -6.96 -5.00 -5.96
C PRO A 86 -8.31 -5.72 -6.07
N GLU A 87 -9.35 -5.21 -5.42
CA GLU A 87 -10.71 -5.73 -5.63
C GLU A 87 -11.04 -5.77 -7.12
N SER A 88 -11.50 -6.94 -7.61
CA SER A 88 -11.95 -7.07 -8.99
C SER A 88 -13.18 -6.21 -9.20
N VAL A 89 -13.03 -5.03 -9.79
CA VAL A 89 -14.16 -4.17 -10.17
C VAL A 89 -14.87 -4.81 -11.37
N PRO A 90 -16.16 -5.21 -11.27
CA PRO A 90 -16.88 -5.77 -12.40
C PRO A 90 -17.05 -4.71 -13.49
N GLU A 91 -16.59 -4.98 -14.72
CA GLU A 91 -16.69 -4.03 -15.83
C GLU A 91 -18.16 -3.76 -16.21
N PRO A 92 -18.69 -2.54 -15.97
CA PRO A 92 -20.07 -2.22 -16.36
C PRO A 92 -20.23 -2.18 -17.90
N ALA A 93 -19.15 -1.88 -18.60
CA ALA A 93 -19.13 -1.71 -20.05
C ALA A 93 -19.30 -3.02 -20.82
N ALA A 94 -18.74 -4.14 -20.33
CA ALA A 94 -18.81 -5.43 -21.03
C ALA A 94 -20.26 -5.91 -21.22
N VAL A 95 -21.10 -5.74 -20.20
CA VAL A 95 -22.54 -6.11 -20.24
C VAL A 95 -23.32 -5.18 -21.19
N LEU A 96 -23.04 -3.88 -21.15
CA LEU A 96 -23.63 -2.88 -22.05
C LEU A 96 -23.23 -3.13 -23.51
N SER A 97 -21.97 -3.47 -23.79
CA SER A 97 -21.49 -3.82 -25.11
C SER A 97 -22.15 -5.08 -25.66
N LEU A 98 -22.32 -6.12 -24.83
CA LEU A 98 -23.03 -7.36 -25.22
C LEU A 98 -24.51 -7.10 -25.54
N LEU A 99 -25.19 -6.28 -24.74
CA LEU A 99 -26.58 -5.88 -25.00
C LEU A 99 -26.72 -5.03 -26.27
N GLY A 100 -25.79 -4.09 -26.48
CA GLY A 100 -25.78 -3.24 -27.67
C GLY A 100 -25.55 -4.03 -28.96
N VAL A 101 -24.60 -4.96 -28.95
CA VAL A 101 -24.31 -5.85 -30.10
C VAL A 101 -25.49 -6.80 -30.36
N GLY A 102 -26.10 -7.36 -29.32
CA GLY A 102 -27.29 -8.21 -29.43
C GLY A 102 -28.48 -7.47 -30.05
N ALA A 103 -28.76 -6.25 -29.58
CA ALA A 103 -29.82 -5.40 -30.12
C ALA A 103 -29.56 -5.04 -31.60
N ALA A 104 -28.33 -4.68 -31.95
CA ALA A 104 -27.94 -4.38 -33.32
C ALA A 104 -28.10 -5.59 -34.27
N MET A 105 -27.77 -6.80 -33.82
CA MET A 105 -27.97 -8.03 -34.59
C MET A 105 -29.44 -8.36 -34.81
N ILE A 106 -30.30 -8.14 -33.81
CA ILE A 106 -31.75 -8.34 -33.92
C ILE A 106 -32.35 -7.32 -34.90
N LEU A 107 -31.94 -6.05 -34.82
CA LEU A 107 -32.40 -4.99 -35.72
C LEU A 107 -31.98 -5.23 -37.17
N ARG A 108 -30.80 -5.82 -37.41
CA ARG A 108 -30.28 -6.14 -38.75
C ARG A 108 -30.97 -7.34 -39.42
N ARG A 109 -31.77 -8.12 -38.66
CA ARG A 109 -32.51 -9.30 -39.14
C ARG A 109 -33.98 -9.02 -39.48
N ARG A 110 -34.44 -7.77 -39.37
CA ARG A 110 -35.78 -7.32 -39.80
C ARG A 110 -35.66 -6.52 -41.09
#